data_AF-A0A957V3J8-F1
#
_entry.id   AF-A0A957V3J8-F1
#
_cell.length_a   1.000
_cell.length_b   1.000
_cell.length_c   1.000
_cell.angle_alpha   90.00
_cell.angle_beta   90.00
_cell.angle_gamma   90.00
#
_symmetry.space_group_name_H-M   'P 1'
#
loop_
_entity.id
_entity.type
_entity.pdbx_description
1 polymer ?
#
loop_
_entity_poly.entity_id
_entity_poly.type
_entity_poly.pdbx_seq_one_letter_code
_entity_poly.pdbx_strand_id
1 'polypeptide(L)'
;MPVGDARTDNQVHGTVDASLLWRRRTLEQVVLGLSIAALVYLVVQAFHDAPFAGIQRATVVKYAVAVMAIFGGALSVAVGRRVSVDLGATLYLTLLFLLLMVSGSPLGFIAQGDIIWFAVVVLASGLLLRPWATFVTAGLTITVLIWFAASEQLSLDVVLSPAILVAAVAFLAWMYARNLEHSALRLAQIVEKVSQREADLRNLFMINPLAMSLIDPQSALLLDVNEAALRAYGYTRDEMLALHVSDILIPDPNRPPEEHSLSGIWPHTEEQRHRTKDGHTLDLIVSAHAVELGGRTTILTIAQDIT
;
A
#
# COMPACT_ATOMS: atom_id res chain seq x y z
N MET A 1 30.40 21.39 8.99
CA MET A 1 29.01 21.71 8.60
C MET A 1 28.34 20.41 8.21
N PRO A 2 27.22 20.00 8.83
CA PRO A 2 26.54 18.79 8.41
C PRO A 2 25.74 19.09 7.13
N VAL A 3 25.97 18.30 6.10
CA VAL A 3 25.16 18.30 4.87
C VAL A 3 23.86 17.57 5.22
N GLY A 4 22.84 18.36 5.56
CA GLY A 4 21.49 17.88 5.84
C GLY A 4 20.81 17.40 4.56
N ASP A 5 20.90 16.10 4.33
CA ASP A 5 19.85 15.18 3.87
C ASP A 5 18.57 15.79 3.24
N ALA A 6 18.69 16.42 2.06
CA ALA A 6 17.53 16.94 1.31
C ALA A 6 16.70 15.84 0.60
N ARG A 7 17.17 14.57 0.60
CA ARG A 7 16.44 13.44 0.00
C ARG A 7 15.41 12.82 0.92
N THR A 8 15.64 12.85 2.24
CA THR A 8 14.67 12.32 3.21
C THR A 8 13.42 13.19 3.33
N ASP A 9 13.56 14.51 3.24
CA ASP A 9 12.41 15.44 3.37
C ASP A 9 11.39 15.30 2.23
N ASN A 10 11.87 15.06 0.99
CA ASN A 10 10.99 14.93 -0.18
C ASN A 10 10.25 13.57 -0.23
N GLN A 11 10.86 12.50 0.28
CA GLN A 11 10.17 11.20 0.43
C GLN A 11 9.18 11.20 1.61
N VAL A 12 9.50 11.90 2.70
CA VAL A 12 8.59 12.05 3.85
C VAL A 12 7.36 12.88 3.46
N HIS A 13 7.51 13.97 2.68
CA HIS A 13 6.35 14.74 2.19
C HIS A 13 5.45 13.92 1.25
N GLY A 14 6.02 13.17 0.29
CA GLY A 14 5.23 12.34 -0.63
C GLY A 14 4.46 11.20 0.06
N THR A 15 5.03 10.61 1.12
CA THR A 15 4.37 9.54 1.89
C THR A 15 3.27 10.07 2.82
N VAL A 16 3.46 11.25 3.41
CA VAL A 16 2.43 11.93 4.22
C VAL A 16 1.22 12.31 3.35
N ASP A 17 1.43 12.89 2.18
CA ASP A 17 0.35 13.23 1.25
C ASP A 17 -0.43 12.00 0.75
N ALA A 18 0.26 10.91 0.42
CA ALA A 18 -0.38 9.66 0.03
C ALA A 18 -1.24 9.06 1.16
N SER A 19 -0.75 9.12 2.40
CA SER A 19 -1.49 8.61 3.57
C SER A 19 -2.76 9.42 3.87
N LEU A 20 -2.70 10.75 3.73
CA LEU A 20 -3.84 11.65 3.91
C LEU A 20 -4.86 11.50 2.80
N LEU A 21 -4.43 11.35 1.55
CA LEU A 21 -5.28 11.09 0.40
C LEU A 21 -6.02 9.75 0.54
N TRP A 22 -5.32 8.70 0.98
CA TRP A 22 -5.95 7.41 1.23
C TRP A 22 -7.01 7.51 2.32
N ARG A 23 -6.69 8.12 3.48
CA ARG A 23 -7.66 8.33 4.56
C ARG A 23 -8.88 9.14 4.12
N ARG A 24 -8.70 10.18 3.31
CA ARG A 24 -9.82 10.95 2.72
C ARG A 24 -10.70 10.08 1.82
N ARG A 25 -10.10 9.28 0.93
CA ARG A 25 -10.86 8.36 0.06
C ARG A 25 -11.61 7.30 0.85
N THR A 26 -11.01 6.73 1.89
CA THR A 26 -11.67 5.76 2.77
C THR A 26 -12.87 6.40 3.48
N LEU A 27 -12.72 7.61 4.02
CA LEU A 27 -13.84 8.34 4.61
C LEU A 27 -14.97 8.57 3.59
N GLU A 28 -14.64 9.03 2.39
CA GLU A 28 -15.63 9.27 1.33
C GLU A 28 -16.36 7.99 0.91
N GLN A 29 -15.63 6.89 0.70
CA GLN A 29 -16.22 5.60 0.30
C GLN A 29 -17.11 5.01 1.39
N VAL A 30 -16.68 5.07 2.65
CA VAL A 30 -17.45 4.53 3.78
C VAL A 30 -18.70 5.38 4.03
N VAL A 31 -18.58 6.71 4.04
CA VAL A 31 -19.73 7.60 4.21
C VAL A 31 -20.71 7.42 3.05
N LEU A 32 -20.23 7.39 1.80
CA LEU A 32 -21.08 7.15 0.64
C LEU A 32 -21.78 5.80 0.73
N GLY A 33 -21.04 4.73 1.05
CA GLY A 33 -21.60 3.38 1.18
C GLY A 33 -22.66 3.28 2.26
N LEU A 34 -22.41 3.86 3.45
CA LEU A 34 -23.38 3.89 4.54
C LEU A 34 -24.59 4.78 4.23
N SER A 35 -24.40 5.92 3.56
CA SER A 35 -25.50 6.77 3.11
C SER A 35 -26.36 6.09 2.04
N ILE A 36 -25.75 5.33 1.11
CA ILE A 36 -26.50 4.52 0.13
C ILE A 36 -27.26 3.40 0.84
N ALA A 37 -26.65 2.69 1.78
CA ALA A 37 -27.32 1.65 2.54
C ALA A 37 -28.52 2.21 3.33
N ALA A 38 -28.36 3.37 3.96
CA ALA A 38 -29.45 4.08 4.65
C ALA A 38 -30.57 4.49 3.67
N LEU A 39 -30.23 4.96 2.46
CA LEU A 39 -31.20 5.31 1.43
C LEU A 39 -31.96 4.07 0.91
N VAL A 40 -31.26 2.95 0.68
CA VAL A 40 -31.91 1.70 0.26
C VAL A 40 -32.86 1.20 1.34
N TYR A 41 -32.44 1.22 2.60
CA TYR A 41 -33.29 0.86 3.73
C TYR A 41 -34.56 1.72 3.79
N LEU A 42 -34.42 3.04 3.59
CA LEU A 42 -35.56 3.95 3.51
C LEU A 42 -36.52 3.60 2.38
N VAL A 43 -36.00 3.33 1.18
CA VAL A 43 -36.83 2.99 0.02
C VAL A 43 -37.60 1.70 0.27
N VAL A 44 -36.94 0.68 0.82
CA VAL A 44 -37.59 -0.59 1.17
C VAL A 44 -38.69 -0.39 2.22
N GLN A 45 -38.44 0.39 3.28
CA GLN A 45 -39.46 0.73 4.28
C GLN A 45 -40.63 1.51 3.64
N ALA A 46 -40.36 2.43 2.71
CA ALA A 46 -41.40 3.18 2.01
C ALA A 46 -42.33 2.30 1.18
N PHE A 47 -41.78 1.33 0.44
CA PHE A 47 -42.59 0.37 -0.30
C PHE A 47 -43.38 -0.58 0.61
N HIS A 48 -42.81 -0.95 1.76
CA HIS A 48 -43.50 -1.76 2.75
C HIS A 48 -44.68 -1.02 3.41
N ASP A 49 -44.51 0.27 3.73
CA ASP A 49 -45.50 1.06 4.47
C ASP A 49 -46.54 1.76 3.56
N ALA A 50 -46.23 1.95 2.27
CA ALA A 50 -47.11 2.60 1.29
C ALA A 50 -48.53 2.00 1.09
N PRO A 51 -48.80 0.69 1.28
CA PRO A 51 -50.14 0.14 1.06
C PRO A 51 -51.15 0.41 2.20
N PHE A 52 -50.72 0.90 3.37
CA PHE A 52 -51.57 1.01 4.57
C PHE A 52 -51.65 2.46 5.08
N ALA A 53 -52.86 3.01 5.12
CA ALA A 53 -53.17 4.44 5.29
C ALA A 53 -52.69 5.12 6.60
N GLY A 54 -52.54 6.45 6.53
CA GLY A 54 -52.36 7.37 7.67
C GLY A 54 -50.93 7.41 8.20
N ILE A 55 -50.16 8.44 7.83
CA ILE A 55 -48.75 8.55 8.22
C ILE A 55 -48.62 8.58 9.74
N GLN A 56 -48.24 7.44 10.35
CA GLN A 56 -47.98 7.36 11.77
C GLN A 56 -46.73 8.19 12.12
N ARG A 57 -46.72 8.87 13.28
CA ARG A 57 -45.58 9.67 13.73
C ARG A 57 -44.26 8.91 13.70
N ALA A 58 -44.28 7.61 14.05
CA ALA A 58 -43.09 6.75 14.04
C ALA A 58 -42.46 6.64 12.64
N THR A 59 -43.29 6.52 11.60
CA THR A 59 -42.86 6.46 10.20
C THR A 59 -42.24 7.77 9.73
N VAL A 60 -42.81 8.92 10.11
CA VAL A 60 -42.21 10.25 9.82
C VAL A 60 -40.82 10.41 10.45
N VAL A 61 -40.66 9.97 11.70
CA VAL A 61 -39.39 10.07 12.42
C VAL A 61 -38.30 9.25 11.72
N LYS A 62 -38.61 8.04 11.25
CA LYS A 62 -37.66 7.20 10.49
C LYS A 62 -37.19 7.87 9.20
N TYR A 63 -38.09 8.47 8.42
CA TYR A 63 -37.73 9.22 7.21
C TYR A 63 -36.88 10.45 7.52
N ALA A 64 -37.27 11.23 8.52
CA ALA A 64 -36.51 12.41 8.94
C ALA A 64 -35.09 12.04 9.39
N VAL A 65 -34.94 10.96 10.14
CA VAL A 65 -33.64 10.45 10.61
C VAL A 65 -32.72 10.13 9.45
N ALA A 66 -33.18 9.39 8.46
CA ALA A 66 -32.31 8.98 7.37
C ALA A 66 -32.01 10.13 6.38
N VAL A 67 -32.91 11.10 6.20
CA VAL A 67 -32.58 12.36 5.50
C VAL A 67 -31.47 13.11 6.23
N MET A 68 -31.55 13.23 7.56
CA MET A 68 -30.47 13.83 8.36
C MET A 68 -29.15 13.06 8.25
N ALA A 69 -29.18 11.73 8.15
CA ALA A 69 -27.98 10.92 7.94
C ALA A 69 -27.27 11.24 6.61
N ILE A 70 -28.03 11.44 5.53
CA ILE A 70 -27.48 11.75 4.21
C ILE A 70 -26.87 13.16 4.20
N PHE A 71 -27.63 14.18 4.64
CA PHE A 71 -27.14 15.56 4.66
C PHE A 71 -25.97 15.75 5.62
N GLY A 72 -26.04 15.14 6.80
CA GLY A 72 -24.94 15.20 7.75
C GLY A 72 -23.73 14.38 7.34
N GLY A 73 -23.90 13.30 6.56
CA GLY A 73 -22.82 12.60 5.87
C GLY A 73 -22.11 13.50 4.86
N ALA A 74 -22.86 14.21 4.02
CA ALA A 74 -22.29 15.17 3.08
C ALA A 74 -21.54 16.32 3.79
N LEU A 75 -22.09 16.82 4.90
CA LEU A 75 -21.44 17.84 5.74
C LEU A 75 -20.15 17.29 6.37
N SER A 76 -20.17 16.07 6.90
CA SER A 76 -18.97 15.42 7.44
C SER A 76 -17.87 15.29 6.40
N VAL A 77 -18.19 14.86 5.17
CA VAL A 77 -17.21 14.78 4.07
C VAL A 77 -16.66 16.17 3.74
N ALA A 78 -17.52 17.20 3.71
CA ALA A 78 -17.08 18.57 3.48
C ALA A 78 -16.11 19.06 4.59
N VAL A 79 -16.39 18.74 5.85
CA VAL A 79 -15.49 19.04 6.98
C VAL A 79 -14.20 18.22 6.89
N GLY A 80 -14.28 16.94 6.52
CA GLY A 80 -13.15 16.04 6.32
C GLY A 80 -12.18 16.53 5.24
N ARG A 81 -12.73 17.14 4.18
CA ARG A 81 -11.95 17.75 3.09
C ARG A 81 -11.32 19.08 3.50
N ARG A 82 -12.03 19.92 4.26
CA ARG A 82 -11.60 21.29 4.56
C ARG A 82 -10.76 21.44 5.83
N VAL A 83 -11.02 20.63 6.86
CA VAL A 83 -10.43 20.78 8.20
C VAL A 83 -9.55 19.59 8.55
N SER A 84 -10.15 18.45 8.89
CA SER A 84 -9.41 17.21 9.17
C SER A 84 -10.31 15.99 9.00
N VAL A 85 -9.72 14.90 8.53
CA VAL A 85 -10.43 13.62 8.32
C VAL A 85 -10.97 13.09 9.64
N ASP A 86 -10.18 13.16 10.72
CA ASP A 86 -10.57 12.68 12.05
C ASP A 86 -11.79 13.44 12.59
N LEU A 87 -11.87 14.76 12.38
CA LEU A 87 -13.02 15.57 12.80
C LEU A 87 -14.27 15.23 11.98
N GLY A 88 -14.13 15.09 10.65
CA GLY A 88 -15.21 14.66 9.77
C GLY A 88 -15.77 13.30 10.17
N ALA A 89 -14.89 12.30 10.35
CA ALA A 89 -15.23 10.97 10.81
C ALA A 89 -15.95 10.97 12.16
N THR A 90 -15.43 11.74 13.13
CA THR A 90 -16.05 11.85 14.47
C THR A 90 -17.46 12.45 14.37
N LEU A 91 -17.62 13.56 13.64
CA LEU A 91 -18.93 14.18 13.43
C LEU A 91 -19.93 13.23 12.78
N TYR A 92 -19.50 12.46 11.78
CA TYR A 92 -20.35 11.49 11.11
C TYR A 92 -20.79 10.36 12.05
N LEU A 93 -19.84 9.78 12.79
CA LEU A 93 -20.13 8.68 13.71
C LEU A 93 -21.02 9.13 14.86
N THR A 94 -20.78 10.33 15.40
CA THR A 94 -21.64 10.92 16.44
C THR A 94 -23.05 11.15 15.91
N LEU A 95 -23.18 11.72 14.71
CA LEU A 95 -24.49 11.92 14.07
C LEU A 95 -25.19 10.58 13.85
N LEU A 96 -24.51 9.61 13.25
CA LEU A 96 -25.05 8.28 12.96
C LEU A 96 -25.51 7.58 14.24
N PHE A 97 -24.72 7.66 15.31
CA PHE A 97 -25.06 7.11 16.61
C PHE A 97 -26.32 7.76 17.21
N LEU A 98 -26.41 9.10 17.19
CA LEU A 98 -27.60 9.83 17.67
C LEU A 98 -28.84 9.49 16.85
N LEU A 99 -28.71 9.41 15.53
CA LEU A 99 -29.78 9.06 14.62
C LEU A 99 -30.32 7.65 14.88
N LEU A 100 -29.43 6.69 15.11
CA LEU A 100 -29.82 5.33 15.50
C LEU A 100 -30.51 5.31 16.87
N MET A 101 -30.03 6.11 17.83
CA MET A 101 -30.67 6.23 19.15
C MET A 101 -32.10 6.80 19.07
N VAL A 102 -32.34 7.78 18.19
CA VAL A 102 -33.68 8.38 17.99
C VAL A 102 -34.60 7.47 17.18
N SER A 103 -34.05 6.73 16.21
CA SER A 103 -34.84 5.82 15.37
C SER A 103 -35.16 4.49 16.04
N GLY A 104 -34.32 4.04 16.97
CA GLY A 104 -34.49 2.77 17.66
C GLY A 104 -35.65 2.81 18.65
N SER A 105 -36.45 1.74 18.68
CA SER A 105 -37.39 1.49 19.78
C SER A 105 -36.76 0.49 20.77
N PRO A 106 -37.05 0.60 22.07
CA PRO A 106 -36.50 -0.32 23.07
C PRO A 106 -36.80 -1.79 22.77
N LEU A 107 -38.00 -2.09 22.29
CA LEU A 107 -38.37 -3.44 21.87
C LEU A 107 -37.76 -3.84 20.50
N GLY A 108 -37.58 -2.89 19.57
CA GLY A 108 -36.95 -3.13 18.26
C GLY A 108 -35.47 -3.54 18.37
N PHE A 109 -34.78 -3.03 19.40
CA PHE A 109 -33.40 -3.37 19.71
C PHE A 109 -33.15 -4.88 19.88
N ILE A 110 -34.12 -5.58 20.47
CA ILE A 110 -33.99 -7.00 20.81
C ILE A 110 -34.82 -7.87 19.88
N ALA A 111 -36.05 -7.46 19.54
CA ALA A 111 -36.98 -8.28 18.78
C ALA A 111 -36.85 -8.14 17.26
N GLN A 112 -36.33 -7.02 16.75
CA GLN A 112 -36.29 -6.72 15.31
C GLN A 112 -34.87 -6.63 14.72
N GLY A 113 -33.82 -6.79 15.54
CA GLY A 113 -32.44 -6.82 15.07
C GLY A 113 -31.77 -5.45 14.90
N ASP A 114 -32.35 -4.38 15.46
CA ASP A 114 -31.80 -3.02 15.35
C ASP A 114 -30.38 -2.89 15.95
N ILE A 115 -29.98 -3.81 16.84
CA ILE A 115 -28.61 -3.93 17.39
C ILE A 115 -27.52 -3.99 16.31
N ILE A 116 -27.83 -4.56 15.14
CA ILE A 116 -26.87 -4.72 14.04
C ILE A 116 -26.37 -3.34 13.56
N TRP A 117 -27.22 -2.33 13.57
CA TRP A 117 -26.84 -0.99 13.14
C TRP A 117 -25.83 -0.32 14.08
N PHE A 118 -25.88 -0.63 15.39
CA PHE A 118 -24.85 -0.16 16.32
C PHE A 118 -23.52 -0.88 16.12
N ALA A 119 -23.55 -2.18 15.79
CA ALA A 119 -22.34 -2.91 15.41
C ALA A 119 -21.69 -2.27 14.16
N VAL A 120 -22.49 -1.79 13.19
CA VAL A 120 -21.97 -1.03 12.03
C VAL A 120 -21.26 0.25 12.46
N VAL A 121 -21.77 1.00 13.44
CA VAL A 121 -21.08 2.20 13.98
C VAL A 121 -19.75 1.83 14.64
N VAL A 122 -19.72 0.74 15.41
CA VAL A 122 -18.49 0.24 16.06
C VAL A 122 -17.46 -0.20 15.02
N LEU A 123 -17.88 -0.89 13.97
CA LEU A 123 -17.00 -1.27 12.87
C LEU A 123 -16.47 -0.05 12.11
N ALA A 124 -17.37 0.89 11.80
CA ALA A 124 -17.02 2.12 11.09
C ALA A 124 -16.05 2.99 11.89
N SER A 125 -16.13 3.01 13.23
CA SER A 125 -15.21 3.79 14.07
C SER A 125 -13.78 3.27 14.02
N GLY A 126 -13.57 1.95 14.00
CA GLY A 126 -12.24 1.36 13.84
C GLY A 126 -11.61 1.58 12.48
N LEU A 127 -12.46 1.76 11.44
CA LEU A 127 -12.03 2.00 10.07
C LEU A 127 -11.75 3.49 9.79
N LEU A 128 -12.61 4.37 10.31
CA LEU A 128 -12.56 5.81 10.04
C LEU A 128 -11.65 6.58 11.00
N LEU A 129 -11.49 6.10 12.22
CA LEU A 129 -10.66 6.70 13.26
C LEU A 129 -9.46 5.81 13.59
N ARG A 130 -8.98 5.87 14.83
CA ARG A 130 -7.93 5.00 15.34
C ARG A 130 -8.53 3.66 15.79
N PRO A 131 -7.78 2.54 15.73
CA PRO A 131 -8.30 1.23 16.12
C PRO A 131 -8.96 1.20 17.50
N TRP A 132 -8.45 1.95 18.49
CA TRP A 132 -9.02 1.99 19.84
C TRP A 132 -10.39 2.68 19.93
N ALA A 133 -10.81 3.41 18.90
CA ALA A 133 -12.12 4.07 18.85
C ALA A 133 -13.28 3.05 18.87
N THR A 134 -13.05 1.81 18.43
CA THR A 134 -14.04 0.72 18.48
C THR A 134 -14.52 0.49 19.92
N PHE A 135 -13.59 0.48 20.89
CA PHE A 135 -13.90 0.30 22.31
C PHE A 135 -14.73 1.45 22.88
N VAL A 136 -14.42 2.69 22.49
CA VAL A 136 -15.21 3.85 22.92
C VAL A 136 -16.63 3.77 22.39
N THR A 137 -16.79 3.50 21.09
CA THR A 137 -18.13 3.37 20.48
C THR A 137 -18.90 2.17 21.03
N ALA A 138 -18.22 1.08 21.35
CA ALA A 138 -18.84 -0.09 21.98
C ALA A 138 -19.30 0.21 23.40
N GLY A 139 -18.46 0.89 24.21
CA GLY A 139 -18.83 1.34 25.55
C GLY A 139 -20.04 2.28 25.55
N LEU A 140 -20.08 3.24 24.63
CA LEU A 140 -21.24 4.11 24.43
C LEU A 140 -22.50 3.32 24.04
N THR A 141 -22.38 2.37 23.11
CA THR A 141 -23.48 1.49 22.71
C THR A 141 -24.01 0.68 23.89
N ILE A 142 -23.12 0.05 24.68
CA ILE A 142 -23.49 -0.73 25.87
C ILE A 142 -24.14 0.16 26.93
N THR A 143 -23.68 1.40 27.09
CA THR A 143 -24.28 2.35 28.03
C THR A 143 -25.71 2.70 27.62
N VAL A 144 -25.95 2.94 26.32
CA VAL A 144 -27.30 3.17 25.78
C VAL A 144 -28.19 1.95 25.97
N LEU A 145 -27.67 0.74 25.74
CA LEU A 145 -28.40 -0.52 25.99
C LEU A 145 -28.83 -0.66 27.45
N ILE A 146 -27.91 -0.40 28.40
CA ILE A 146 -28.20 -0.46 29.83
C ILE A 146 -29.23 0.60 30.22
N TRP A 147 -29.09 1.83 29.72
CA TRP A 147 -30.02 2.92 29.99
C TRP A 147 -31.44 2.58 29.48
N PHE A 148 -31.56 2.05 28.27
CA PHE A 148 -32.83 1.61 27.71
C PHE A 148 -33.46 0.48 28.53
N ALA A 149 -32.66 -0.53 28.88
CA ALA A 149 -33.15 -1.65 29.67
C ALA A 149 -33.66 -1.23 31.04
N ALA A 150 -32.97 -0.28 31.69
CA ALA A 150 -33.42 0.31 32.94
C ALA A 150 -34.73 1.10 32.77
N SER A 151 -34.87 1.86 31.68
CA SER A 151 -36.07 2.68 31.42
C SER A 151 -37.34 1.85 31.18
N GLU A 152 -37.21 0.67 30.59
CA GLU A 152 -38.32 -0.22 30.24
C GLU A 152 -38.46 -1.42 31.19
N GLN A 153 -37.67 -1.45 32.28
CA GLN A 153 -37.68 -2.51 33.28
C GLN A 153 -37.48 -3.92 32.67
N LEU A 154 -36.62 -4.00 31.65
CA LEU A 154 -36.27 -5.26 30.97
C LEU A 154 -35.38 -6.14 31.87
N SER A 155 -35.43 -7.46 31.64
CA SER A 155 -34.56 -8.40 32.35
C SER A 155 -33.10 -8.27 31.90
N LEU A 156 -32.18 -8.61 32.80
CA LEU A 156 -30.74 -8.51 32.54
C LEU A 156 -30.27 -9.35 31.35
N ASP A 157 -30.85 -10.55 31.17
CA ASP A 157 -30.47 -11.49 30.09
C ASP A 157 -30.68 -10.90 28.70
N VAL A 158 -31.63 -9.98 28.58
CA VAL A 158 -31.97 -9.29 27.33
C VAL A 158 -30.90 -8.28 26.92
N VAL A 159 -30.12 -7.77 27.88
CA VAL A 159 -29.01 -6.81 27.65
C VAL A 159 -27.68 -7.53 27.47
N LEU A 160 -27.46 -8.61 28.22
CA LEU A 160 -26.21 -9.35 28.24
C LEU A 160 -25.82 -9.88 26.86
N SER A 161 -26.73 -10.51 26.14
CA SER A 161 -26.44 -11.06 24.81
C SER A 161 -26.02 -10.01 23.76
N PRO A 162 -26.76 -8.89 23.55
CA PRO A 162 -26.31 -7.85 22.62
C PRO A 162 -25.05 -7.11 23.10
N ALA A 163 -24.88 -6.90 24.41
CA ALA A 163 -23.68 -6.25 24.94
C ALA A 163 -22.42 -7.10 24.69
N ILE A 164 -22.50 -8.42 24.87
CA ILE A 164 -21.41 -9.35 24.55
C ILE A 164 -21.11 -9.31 23.06
N LEU A 165 -22.14 -9.31 22.20
CA LEU A 165 -21.95 -9.22 20.75
C LEU A 165 -21.23 -7.93 20.35
N VAL A 166 -21.67 -6.78 20.86
CA VAL A 166 -21.04 -5.47 20.58
C VAL A 166 -19.59 -5.45 21.07
N ALA A 167 -19.31 -5.97 22.27
CA ALA A 167 -17.94 -6.07 22.79
C ALA A 167 -17.07 -7.01 21.93
N ALA A 168 -17.59 -8.16 21.49
CA ALA A 168 -16.89 -9.09 20.62
C ALA A 168 -16.59 -8.47 19.24
N VAL A 169 -17.56 -7.78 18.64
CA VAL A 169 -17.37 -7.05 17.38
C VAL A 169 -16.30 -5.97 17.54
N ALA A 170 -16.33 -5.19 18.62
CA ALA A 170 -15.34 -4.16 18.89
C ALA A 170 -13.93 -4.73 19.04
N PHE A 171 -13.80 -5.86 19.73
CA PHE A 171 -12.54 -6.57 19.92
C PHE A 171 -11.99 -7.12 18.60
N LEU A 172 -12.82 -7.80 17.82
CA LEU A 172 -12.42 -8.33 16.50
C LEU A 172 -12.03 -7.21 15.53
N ALA A 173 -12.80 -6.12 15.50
CA ALA A 173 -12.52 -4.95 14.69
C ALA A 173 -11.19 -4.30 15.07
N TRP A 174 -10.95 -4.12 16.36
CA TRP A 174 -9.68 -3.61 16.88
C TRP A 174 -8.51 -4.52 16.51
N MET A 175 -8.67 -5.84 16.70
CA MET A 175 -7.65 -6.84 16.38
C MET A 175 -7.30 -6.82 14.89
N TYR A 176 -8.31 -6.77 14.02
CA TYR A 176 -8.12 -6.69 12.58
C TYR A 176 -7.42 -5.39 12.16
N ALA A 177 -7.88 -4.24 12.68
CA ALA A 177 -7.27 -2.94 12.41
C ALA A 177 -5.80 -2.88 12.87
N ARG A 178 -5.49 -3.43 14.05
CA ARG A 178 -4.11 -3.56 14.55
C ARG A 178 -3.25 -4.47 13.66
N ASN A 179 -3.81 -5.59 13.21
CA ASN A 179 -3.09 -6.52 12.35
C ASN A 179 -2.79 -5.90 10.98
N LEU A 180 -3.73 -5.14 10.42
CA LEU A 180 -3.54 -4.40 9.17
C LEU A 180 -2.44 -3.34 9.30
N GLU A 181 -2.45 -2.56 10.39
CA GLU A 181 -1.42 -1.55 10.66
C GLU A 181 -0.02 -2.19 10.74
N HIS A 182 0.10 -3.29 11.48
CA HIS A 182 1.35 -4.02 11.59
C HIS A 182 1.81 -4.62 10.26
N SER A 183 0.88 -5.16 9.46
CA SER A 183 1.20 -5.75 8.16
C SER A 183 1.67 -4.68 7.17
N ALA A 184 1.02 -3.52 7.15
CA ALA A 184 1.43 -2.39 6.31
C ALA A 184 2.84 -1.89 6.67
N LEU A 185 3.14 -1.76 7.97
CA LEU A 185 4.49 -1.37 8.43
C LEU A 185 5.55 -2.40 8.05
N ARG A 186 5.25 -3.70 8.20
CA ARG A 186 6.18 -4.78 7.77
C ARG A 186 6.45 -4.74 6.27
N LEU A 187 5.42 -4.53 5.45
CA LEU A 187 5.57 -4.42 4.01
C LEU A 187 6.46 -3.24 3.63
N ALA A 188 6.22 -2.07 4.23
CA ALA A 188 7.05 -0.88 4.01
C ALA A 188 8.52 -1.15 4.36
N GLN A 189 8.79 -1.83 5.48
CA GLN A 189 10.15 -2.21 5.87
C GLN A 189 10.80 -3.23 4.93
N ILE A 190 10.04 -4.18 4.38
CA ILE A 190 10.57 -5.15 3.42
C ILE A 190 10.94 -4.44 2.12
N VAL A 191 10.05 -3.59 1.60
CA VAL A 191 10.32 -2.81 0.38
C VAL A 191 11.56 -1.94 0.54
N GLU A 192 11.68 -1.23 1.67
CA GLU A 192 12.86 -0.43 1.97
C GLU A 192 14.14 -1.28 2.01
N LYS A 193 14.13 -2.41 2.72
CA LYS A 193 15.28 -3.31 2.80
C LYS A 193 15.68 -3.89 1.43
N VAL A 194 14.71 -4.17 0.56
CA VAL A 194 14.98 -4.65 -0.81
C VAL A 194 15.63 -3.53 -1.62
N SER A 195 15.04 -2.34 -1.62
CA SER A 195 15.58 -1.16 -2.33
C SER A 195 17.00 -0.83 -1.86
N GLN A 196 17.25 -0.89 -0.55
CA GLN A 196 18.56 -0.62 0.02
C GLN A 196 19.61 -1.66 -0.42
N ARG A 197 19.25 -2.94 -0.42
CA ARG A 197 20.13 -4.01 -0.93
C ARG A 197 20.43 -3.87 -2.42
N GLU A 198 19.44 -3.50 -3.23
CA GLU A 198 19.65 -3.25 -4.66
C GLU A 198 20.58 -2.07 -4.88
N ALA A 199 20.42 -0.99 -4.13
CA ALA A 199 21.29 0.18 -4.18
C ALA A 199 22.73 -0.19 -3.76
N ASP A 200 22.90 -0.96 -2.69
CA ASP A 200 24.22 -1.40 -2.22
C ASP A 200 24.93 -2.28 -3.26
N LEU A 201 24.24 -3.27 -3.84
CA LEU A 201 24.79 -4.12 -4.89
C LEU A 201 25.17 -3.31 -6.14
N ARG A 202 24.31 -2.39 -6.55
CA ARG A 202 24.60 -1.50 -7.68
C ARG A 202 25.78 -0.60 -7.38
N ASN A 203 25.90 -0.08 -6.17
CA ASN A 203 27.03 0.73 -5.76
C ASN A 203 28.34 -0.08 -5.81
N LEU A 204 28.35 -1.29 -5.27
CA LEU A 204 29.50 -2.21 -5.33
C LEU A 204 29.94 -2.50 -6.77
N PHE A 205 29.00 -2.72 -7.68
CA PHE A 205 29.29 -2.86 -9.12
C PHE A 205 29.92 -1.59 -9.69
N MET A 206 29.30 -0.43 -9.46
CA MET A 206 29.74 0.86 -10.02
C MET A 206 31.12 1.31 -9.53
N ILE A 207 31.44 1.09 -8.24
CA ILE A 207 32.71 1.54 -7.63
C ILE A 207 33.84 0.52 -7.74
N ASN A 208 33.59 -0.69 -8.25
CA ASN A 208 34.63 -1.69 -8.39
C ASN A 208 35.77 -1.13 -9.27
N PRO A 209 37.04 -1.18 -8.79
CA PRO A 209 38.16 -0.61 -9.54
C PRO A 209 38.49 -1.37 -10.82
N LEU A 210 38.08 -2.63 -10.95
CA LEU A 210 38.23 -3.41 -12.17
C LEU A 210 37.10 -3.11 -13.16
N ALA A 211 37.40 -3.13 -14.45
CA ALA A 211 36.39 -2.94 -15.48
C ALA A 211 35.41 -4.12 -15.47
N MET A 212 34.13 -3.84 -15.24
CA MET A 212 33.07 -4.85 -15.21
C MET A 212 31.99 -4.56 -16.24
N SER A 213 31.49 -5.61 -16.88
CA SER A 213 30.34 -5.50 -17.78
C SER A 213 29.36 -6.66 -17.59
N LEU A 214 28.08 -6.37 -17.82
CA LEU A 214 27.02 -7.35 -17.95
C LEU A 214 26.69 -7.50 -19.44
N ILE A 215 26.63 -8.72 -19.94
CA ILE A 215 26.46 -9.01 -21.37
C ILE A 215 25.29 -9.96 -21.56
N ASP A 216 24.48 -9.69 -22.58
CA ASP A 216 23.45 -10.63 -23.04
C ASP A 216 24.12 -11.81 -23.76
N PRO A 217 23.99 -13.06 -23.27
CA PRO A 217 24.61 -14.22 -23.92
C PRO A 217 24.08 -14.51 -25.33
N GLN A 218 22.86 -14.05 -25.67
CA GLN A 218 22.26 -14.33 -26.99
C GLN A 218 22.67 -13.30 -28.04
N SER A 219 22.62 -12.02 -27.67
CA SER A 219 22.93 -10.93 -28.60
C SER A 219 24.37 -10.45 -28.52
N ALA A 220 25.13 -10.82 -27.48
CA ALA A 220 26.44 -10.26 -27.15
C ALA A 220 26.42 -8.73 -26.92
N LEU A 221 25.25 -8.15 -26.63
CA LEU A 221 25.09 -6.73 -26.30
C LEU A 221 25.55 -6.45 -24.86
N LEU A 222 26.23 -5.31 -24.66
CA LEU A 222 26.56 -4.81 -23.33
C LEU A 222 25.30 -4.24 -22.64
N LEU A 223 24.82 -4.92 -21.60
CA LEU A 223 23.63 -4.57 -20.83
C LEU A 223 23.90 -3.54 -19.73
N ASP A 224 25.07 -3.63 -19.09
CA ASP A 224 25.54 -2.64 -18.11
C ASP A 224 27.07 -2.64 -18.03
N VAL A 225 27.66 -1.53 -17.59
CA VAL A 225 29.09 -1.36 -17.37
C VAL A 225 29.33 -0.47 -16.14
N ASN A 226 30.40 -0.75 -15.40
CA ASN A 226 30.78 0.08 -14.27
C ASN A 226 31.65 1.27 -14.66
N GLU A 227 31.93 2.15 -13.71
CA GLU A 227 32.73 3.37 -13.94
C GLU A 227 34.17 3.07 -14.37
N ALA A 228 34.75 1.95 -13.92
CA ALA A 228 36.08 1.54 -14.32
C ALA A 228 36.15 1.16 -15.81
N ALA A 229 35.13 0.46 -16.33
CA ALA A 229 35.02 0.15 -17.75
C ALA A 229 34.86 1.41 -18.60
N LEU A 230 34.03 2.37 -18.18
CA LEU A 230 33.89 3.64 -18.90
C LEU A 230 35.22 4.39 -19.01
N ARG A 231 35.98 4.44 -17.91
CA ARG A 231 37.32 5.08 -17.89
C ARG A 231 38.34 4.33 -18.74
N ALA A 232 38.38 3.01 -18.67
CA ALA A 232 39.36 2.19 -19.39
C ALA A 232 39.18 2.27 -20.91
N TYR A 233 37.93 2.24 -21.38
CA TYR A 233 37.63 2.19 -22.81
C TYR A 233 37.36 3.56 -23.45
N GLY A 234 37.10 4.60 -22.64
CA GLY A 234 36.89 5.97 -23.12
C GLY A 234 35.52 6.25 -23.75
N TYR A 235 34.56 5.35 -23.62
CA TYR A 235 33.18 5.54 -24.07
C TYR A 235 32.31 6.15 -22.97
N THR A 236 31.28 6.90 -23.36
CA THR A 236 30.18 7.22 -22.46
C THR A 236 29.33 5.98 -22.18
N ARG A 237 28.51 6.01 -21.12
CA ARG A 237 27.64 4.86 -20.79
C ARG A 237 26.69 4.53 -21.93
N ASP A 238 26.01 5.51 -22.49
CA ASP A 238 25.04 5.28 -23.57
C ASP A 238 25.71 4.74 -24.84
N GLU A 239 26.93 5.18 -25.15
CA GLU A 239 27.72 4.61 -26.24
C GLU A 239 28.09 3.16 -25.95
N MET A 240 28.57 2.85 -24.74
CA MET A 240 28.99 1.50 -24.37
C MET A 240 27.83 0.51 -24.40
N LEU A 241 26.63 0.90 -23.96
CA LEU A 241 25.43 0.05 -23.98
C LEU A 241 24.84 -0.17 -25.38
N ALA A 242 25.32 0.56 -26.39
CA ALA A 242 24.97 0.35 -27.78
C ALA A 242 25.92 -0.63 -28.49
N LEU A 243 27.04 -1.00 -27.86
CA LEU A 243 28.07 -1.86 -28.45
C LEU A 243 27.83 -3.34 -28.15
N HIS A 244 28.20 -4.16 -29.12
CA HIS A 244 28.37 -5.60 -28.95
C HIS A 244 29.81 -5.89 -28.52
N VAL A 245 30.04 -7.01 -27.84
CA VAL A 245 31.40 -7.43 -27.46
C VAL A 245 32.34 -7.49 -28.68
N SER A 246 31.83 -7.90 -29.85
CA SER A 246 32.59 -7.94 -31.10
C SER A 246 33.07 -6.58 -31.60
N ASP A 247 32.46 -5.48 -31.16
CA ASP A 247 32.85 -4.13 -31.58
C ASP A 247 34.11 -3.64 -30.86
N ILE A 248 34.39 -4.20 -29.67
CA ILE A 248 35.55 -3.86 -28.85
C ILE A 248 36.62 -4.96 -28.83
N LEU A 249 36.26 -6.21 -29.08
CA LEU A 249 37.19 -7.34 -29.12
C LEU A 249 38.02 -7.33 -30.40
N ILE A 250 39.35 -7.47 -30.28
CA ILE A 250 40.26 -7.70 -31.39
C ILE A 250 40.42 -9.22 -31.55
N PRO A 251 39.92 -9.82 -32.65
CA PRO A 251 39.99 -11.26 -32.85
C PRO A 251 41.44 -11.76 -32.88
N ASP A 252 41.71 -12.90 -32.25
CA ASP A 252 42.99 -13.60 -32.42
C ASP A 252 42.94 -14.42 -33.72
N PRO A 253 43.78 -14.13 -34.73
CA PRO A 253 43.80 -14.86 -35.99
C PRO A 253 44.19 -16.35 -35.83
N ASN A 254 44.76 -16.75 -34.69
CA ASN A 254 45.12 -18.13 -34.41
C ASN A 254 43.99 -18.94 -33.76
N ARG A 255 42.86 -18.31 -33.42
CA ARG A 255 41.71 -18.98 -32.79
C ARG A 255 40.54 -19.17 -33.76
N PRO A 256 39.86 -20.33 -33.72
CA PRO A 256 38.67 -20.55 -34.51
C PRO A 256 37.52 -19.62 -34.05
N PRO A 257 36.68 -19.12 -34.97
CA PRO A 257 35.55 -18.24 -34.63
C PRO A 257 34.57 -18.83 -33.61
N GLU A 258 34.48 -20.17 -33.56
CA GLU A 258 33.58 -20.93 -32.66
C GLU A 258 33.99 -20.82 -31.18
N GLU A 259 35.27 -20.57 -30.88
CA GLU A 259 35.77 -20.37 -29.51
C GLU A 259 35.44 -18.97 -28.95
N HIS A 260 35.05 -18.03 -29.81
CA HIS A 260 34.63 -16.69 -29.40
C HIS A 260 33.14 -16.62 -29.03
N SER A 261 32.43 -17.76 -29.07
CA SER A 261 31.01 -17.80 -28.74
C SER A 261 30.78 -17.69 -27.24
N LEU A 262 29.98 -16.70 -26.83
CA LEU A 262 29.45 -16.56 -25.46
C LEU A 262 28.51 -17.71 -25.04
N SER A 263 28.26 -18.68 -25.93
CA SER A 263 27.46 -19.88 -25.65
C SER A 263 28.24 -21.00 -24.94
N GLY A 264 29.46 -20.73 -24.44
CA GLY A 264 30.38 -21.71 -23.86
C GLY A 264 30.07 -22.16 -22.41
N ILE A 265 30.97 -23.01 -21.87
CA ILE A 265 30.94 -23.48 -20.47
C ILE A 265 31.50 -22.38 -19.57
N TRP A 266 30.66 -21.86 -18.66
CA TRP A 266 31.04 -20.90 -17.63
C TRP A 266 31.37 -21.61 -16.30
N PRO A 267 32.32 -21.11 -15.49
CA PRO A 267 33.14 -19.91 -15.69
C PRO A 267 34.38 -20.14 -16.57
N HIS A 268 34.88 -19.09 -17.20
CA HIS A 268 36.14 -19.11 -17.95
C HIS A 268 36.94 -17.82 -17.73
N THR A 269 38.26 -17.91 -17.83
CA THR A 269 39.19 -16.78 -17.74
C THR A 269 40.16 -16.89 -18.90
N GLU A 270 40.32 -15.81 -19.67
CA GLU A 270 41.20 -15.79 -20.83
C GLU A 270 41.88 -14.43 -21.04
N GLU A 271 43.03 -14.48 -21.71
CA GLU A 271 43.69 -13.28 -22.23
C GLU A 271 43.00 -12.85 -23.53
N GLN A 272 42.60 -11.58 -23.58
CA GLN A 272 41.92 -10.96 -24.72
C GLN A 272 42.58 -9.61 -25.03
N ARG A 273 42.50 -9.20 -26.29
CA ARG A 273 42.93 -7.86 -26.72
C ARG A 273 41.72 -7.06 -27.13
N HIS A 274 41.48 -5.93 -26.47
CA HIS A 274 40.36 -5.06 -26.77
C HIS A 274 40.84 -3.73 -27.36
N ARG A 275 39.95 -3.04 -28.06
CA ARG A 275 40.19 -1.71 -28.64
C ARG A 275 39.35 -0.65 -27.94
N THR A 276 39.99 0.42 -27.50
CA THR A 276 39.32 1.60 -26.94
C THR A 276 38.72 2.49 -28.02
N LYS A 277 37.91 3.48 -27.62
CA LYS A 277 37.32 4.47 -28.55
C LYS A 277 38.38 5.21 -29.37
N ASP A 278 39.50 5.54 -28.75
CA ASP A 278 40.62 6.25 -29.38
C ASP A 278 41.55 5.32 -30.19
N GLY A 279 41.22 4.03 -30.27
CA GLY A 279 41.93 3.03 -31.06
C GLY A 279 43.13 2.38 -30.36
N HIS A 280 43.35 2.65 -29.07
CA HIS A 280 44.39 1.97 -28.29
C HIS A 280 44.02 0.52 -28.02
N THR A 281 45.03 -0.36 -28.01
CA THR A 281 44.87 -1.76 -27.61
C THR A 281 45.04 -1.90 -26.11
N LEU A 282 44.12 -2.62 -25.46
CA LEU A 282 44.24 -3.07 -24.08
C LEU A 282 44.51 -4.57 -24.07
N ASP A 283 45.59 -5.00 -23.41
CA ASP A 283 45.84 -6.41 -23.12
C ASP A 283 45.14 -6.74 -21.78
N LEU A 284 44.15 -7.62 -21.81
CA LEU A 284 43.25 -7.87 -20.68
C LEU A 284 43.22 -9.34 -20.31
N ILE A 285 43.19 -9.65 -19.01
CA ILE A 285 42.68 -10.93 -18.52
C ILE A 285 41.20 -10.74 -18.20
N VAL A 286 40.33 -11.40 -18.95
CA VAL A 286 38.87 -11.31 -18.79
C VAL A 286 38.37 -12.59 -18.13
N SER A 287 37.79 -12.44 -16.94
CA SER A 287 37.08 -13.51 -16.24
C SER A 287 35.58 -13.34 -16.42
N ALA A 288 34.89 -14.40 -16.80
CA ALA A 288 33.49 -14.34 -17.17
C ALA A 288 32.67 -15.44 -16.48
N HIS A 289 31.52 -15.04 -15.93
CA HIS A 289 30.64 -15.88 -15.13
C HIS A 289 29.19 -15.69 -15.57
N ALA A 290 28.47 -16.79 -15.81
CA ALA A 290 27.02 -16.73 -15.96
C ALA A 290 26.37 -16.43 -14.61
N VAL A 291 25.50 -15.42 -14.58
CA VAL A 291 24.70 -15.02 -13.44
C VAL A 291 23.23 -14.91 -13.85
N GLU A 292 22.32 -15.19 -12.92
CA GLU A 292 20.89 -15.01 -13.16
C GLU A 292 20.47 -13.64 -12.61
N LEU A 293 20.09 -12.72 -13.51
CA LEU A 293 19.67 -11.37 -13.18
C LEU A 293 18.26 -11.12 -13.72
N GLY A 294 17.29 -10.86 -12.84
CA GLY A 294 15.90 -10.61 -13.25
C GLY A 294 15.24 -11.79 -13.99
N GLY A 295 15.63 -13.03 -13.67
CA GLY A 295 15.14 -14.25 -14.33
C GLY A 295 15.69 -14.47 -15.75
N ARG A 296 16.74 -13.74 -16.12
CA ARG A 296 17.48 -13.91 -17.38
C ARG A 296 18.92 -14.29 -17.09
N THR A 297 19.46 -15.20 -17.89
CA THR A 297 20.89 -15.50 -17.86
C THR A 297 21.65 -14.33 -18.48
N THR A 298 22.60 -13.79 -17.73
CA THR A 298 23.47 -12.69 -18.11
C THR A 298 24.91 -13.12 -17.84
N ILE A 299 25.86 -12.66 -18.64
CA ILE A 299 27.29 -12.92 -18.39
C ILE A 299 27.88 -11.70 -17.69
N LEU A 300 28.39 -11.90 -16.48
CA LEU A 300 29.21 -10.91 -15.80
C LEU A 300 30.66 -11.12 -16.21
N THR A 301 31.31 -10.07 -16.72
CA THR A 301 32.74 -10.07 -16.99
C THR A 301 33.48 -9.09 -16.09
N ILE A 302 34.70 -9.47 -15.74
CA ILE A 302 35.67 -8.66 -15.01
C ILE A 302 36.94 -8.67 -15.84
N ALA A 303 37.35 -7.50 -16.32
CA ALA A 303 38.54 -7.31 -17.12
C ALA A 303 39.62 -6.64 -16.26
N GLN A 304 40.79 -7.29 -16.20
CA GLN A 304 41.99 -6.77 -15.57
C GLN A 304 43.01 -6.41 -16.64
N ASP A 305 43.46 -5.17 -16.64
CA ASP A 305 44.52 -4.70 -17.53
C ASP A 305 45.88 -5.30 -17.13
N ILE A 306 46.57 -5.86 -18.12
CA ILE A 306 47.91 -6.46 -18.00
C ILE A 306 48.94 -5.81 -18.95
N THR A 307 48.56 -4.68 -19.56
CA THR A 307 49.44 -3.88 -20.45
C THR A 307 50.67 -3.33 -19.73
#